data_AF-A0A9J6GAY5-F1
#
_entry.id   AF-A0A9J6GAY5-F1
#
_cell.length_a   1.000
_cell.length_b   1.000
_cell.length_c   1.000
_cell.angle_alpha   90.00
_cell.angle_beta   90.00
_cell.angle_gamma   90.00
#
_symmetry.space_group_name_H-M   'P 1'
#
loop_
_entity.id
_entity.type
_entity.pdbx_description
1 polymer ?
#
loop_
_entity_poly.entity_id
_entity_poly.type
_entity_poly.pdbx_seq_one_letter_code
_entity_poly.pdbx_strand_id
1 'polypeptide(L)'
;MPREDIIGDVTKGNLFYLSVFYLMVTLTTVMMPQFVLTDAPIAVHYSAFGNVLGYELMHNIDWSFGNLSRKHELTTWYQPE
;
A
#
# COMPACT_ATOMS: atom_id res chain seq x y z
N MET A 1 -11.93 5.38 13.81
CA MET A 1 -12.30 4.04 13.28
C MET A 1 -11.24 3.07 13.78
N PRO A 2 -11.61 2.01 14.49
CA PRO A 2 -10.73 0.89 14.81
C PRO A 2 -10.19 0.18 13.55
N ARG A 3 -9.04 -0.49 13.64
CA ARG A 3 -8.41 -1.18 12.49
C ARG A 3 -9.26 -2.35 11.99
N GLU A 4 -9.97 -2.99 12.91
CA GLU A 4 -10.89 -4.09 12.70
C GLU A 4 -12.12 -3.71 11.87
N ASP A 5 -12.43 -2.42 11.73
CA ASP A 5 -13.56 -1.91 10.95
C ASP A 5 -13.20 -1.59 9.48
N ILE A 6 -11.97 -1.90 9.05
CA ILE A 6 -11.55 -1.73 7.65
C ILE A 6 -12.26 -2.79 6.80
N ILE A 7 -13.37 -2.38 6.17
CA ILE A 7 -14.16 -3.20 5.26
C ILE A 7 -13.78 -2.80 3.83
N GLY A 8 -13.12 -3.71 3.12
CA GLY A 8 -12.88 -3.60 1.68
C GLY A 8 -13.79 -4.55 0.91
N ASP A 9 -14.30 -4.12 -0.24
CA ASP A 9 -14.96 -5.03 -1.18
C ASP A 9 -13.92 -5.99 -1.77
N VAL A 10 -13.82 -7.18 -1.17
CA VAL A 10 -12.87 -8.22 -1.57
C VAL A 10 -13.06 -8.68 -3.02
N THR A 11 -14.20 -8.40 -3.65
CA THR A 11 -14.46 -8.78 -5.04
C THR A 11 -13.76 -7.89 -6.06
N LYS A 12 -13.28 -6.69 -5.66
CA LYS A 12 -12.72 -5.68 -6.57
C LYS A 12 -11.20 -5.70 -6.73
N GLY A 13 -10.50 -6.69 -6.16
CA GLY A 13 -9.06 -6.92 -6.41
C GLY A 13 -8.20 -5.67 -6.27
N ASN A 14 -7.87 -5.27 -5.04
CA ASN A 14 -7.12 -4.03 -4.84
C ASN A 14 -6.16 -4.07 -3.63
N LEU A 15 -5.19 -3.17 -3.64
CA LEU A 15 -4.23 -2.88 -2.57
C LEU A 15 -4.36 -1.39 -2.25
N PHE A 16 -4.36 -1.01 -0.99
CA PHE A 16 -4.51 0.40 -0.59
C PHE A 16 -3.59 0.78 0.55
N TYR A 17 -3.10 2.01 0.52
CA TYR A 17 -2.51 2.70 1.65
C TYR A 17 -3.54 3.56 2.40
N LEU A 18 -3.73 3.27 3.69
CA LEU A 18 -4.58 4.02 4.60
C LEU A 18 -3.70 4.91 5.49
N SER A 19 -3.54 6.18 5.11
CA SER A 19 -2.70 7.16 5.81
C SER A 19 -3.13 7.37 7.27
N VAL A 20 -4.43 7.33 7.55
CA VAL A 20 -5.00 7.43 8.91
C VAL A 20 -4.50 6.32 9.86
N PHE A 21 -4.01 5.21 9.33
CA PHE A 21 -3.50 4.10 10.14
C PHE A 21 -2.05 3.76 9.86
N TYR A 22 -1.37 4.46 8.94
CA TYR A 22 -0.05 4.06 8.45
C TYR A 22 -0.03 2.59 8.03
N LEU A 23 -1.08 2.17 7.33
CA LEU A 23 -1.38 0.76 7.09
C LEU A 23 -1.57 0.51 5.60
N MET A 24 -0.84 -0.46 5.07
CA MET A 24 -1.15 -1.07 3.78
C MET A 24 -2.14 -2.23 3.98
N VAL A 25 -3.15 -2.30 3.12
CA VAL A 25 -4.18 -3.33 3.13
C VAL A 25 -4.19 -4.02 1.77
N THR A 26 -3.87 -5.32 1.77
CA THR A 26 -3.97 -6.18 0.59
C THR A 26 -5.26 -6.98 0.66
N LEU A 27 -6.12 -6.83 -0.34
CA LEU A 27 -7.26 -7.73 -0.50
C LEU A 27 -6.76 -9.04 -1.12
N THR A 28 -7.22 -10.18 -0.59
CA THR A 28 -6.76 -11.52 -1.00
C THR A 28 -6.91 -11.79 -2.50
N THR A 29 -7.84 -11.11 -3.18
CA THR A 29 -8.03 -11.21 -4.63
C THR A 29 -6.87 -10.66 -5.46
N VAL A 30 -6.02 -9.79 -4.90
CA VAL A 30 -4.74 -9.40 -5.55
C VAL A 30 -3.74 -10.55 -5.52
N MET A 31 -3.89 -11.52 -4.61
CA MET A 31 -3.01 -12.70 -4.52
C MET A 31 -3.43 -13.84 -5.49
N MET A 32 -4.35 -13.58 -6.41
CA MET A 32 -4.85 -14.54 -7.41
C MET A 32 -4.01 -14.53 -8.71
N PRO A 33 -4.26 -15.47 -9.67
CA PRO A 33 -3.43 -15.73 -10.87
C PRO A 33 -3.24 -14.62 -11.91
N GLN A 34 -3.29 -13.35 -11.52
CA GLN A 34 -2.93 -12.17 -12.33
C GLN A 34 -1.68 -11.47 -11.78
N PHE A 35 -1.36 -11.67 -10.49
CA PHE A 35 -0.19 -11.07 -9.82
C PHE A 35 0.69 -12.11 -9.11
N VAL A 36 0.12 -13.27 -8.76
CA VAL A 36 0.85 -14.38 -8.13
C VAL A 36 0.51 -15.68 -8.87
N LEU A 37 1.47 -16.17 -9.65
CA LEU A 37 1.42 -17.45 -10.35
C LEU A 37 2.36 -18.44 -9.65
N THR A 38 1.86 -19.56 -9.13
CA THR A 38 2.63 -20.51 -8.30
C THR A 38 3.92 -21.02 -8.96
N ASP A 39 3.94 -21.09 -10.29
CA ASP A 39 5.05 -21.66 -11.07
C ASP A 39 5.86 -20.59 -11.83
N ALA A 40 5.59 -19.30 -11.61
CA ALA A 40 6.33 -18.24 -12.29
C ALA A 40 7.71 -17.99 -11.64
N PRO A 41 8.71 -17.55 -12.42
CA PRO A 41 9.98 -17.10 -11.86
C PRO A 41 9.77 -15.97 -10.84
N ILE A 42 10.58 -15.94 -9.79
CA ILE A 42 10.49 -14.93 -8.72
C ILE A 42 10.52 -13.49 -9.24
N ALA A 43 11.26 -13.24 -10.33
CA ALA A 43 11.31 -11.93 -11.00
C ALA A 43 9.93 -11.44 -11.46
N VAL A 44 9.07 -12.34 -11.94
CA VAL A 44 7.69 -12.01 -12.35
C VAL A 44 6.89 -11.52 -11.14
N HIS A 45 7.01 -12.19 -9.99
CA HIS A 45 6.34 -11.78 -8.76
C HIS A 45 6.83 -10.42 -8.25
N TYR A 46 8.13 -10.16 -8.26
CA TYR A 46 8.68 -8.85 -7.91
C TYR A 46 8.19 -7.76 -8.87
N SER A 47 8.09 -8.06 -10.16
CA SER A 47 7.61 -7.08 -11.15
C SER A 47 6.11 -6.81 -11.06
N ALA A 48 5.30 -7.82 -10.73
CA ALA A 48 3.84 -7.67 -10.66
C ALA A 48 3.42 -7.25 -9.26
N PHE A 49 3.49 -8.17 -8.30
CA PHE A 49 3.08 -7.93 -6.92
C PHE A 49 4.01 -6.97 -6.19
N GLY A 50 5.32 -7.10 -6.38
CA GLY A 50 6.30 -6.19 -5.77
C GLY A 50 6.16 -4.74 -6.24
N ASN A 51 5.80 -4.51 -7.51
CA ASN A 51 5.53 -3.17 -8.02
C ASN A 51 4.28 -2.56 -7.38
N VAL A 52 3.19 -3.33 -7.28
CA VAL A 52 1.94 -2.86 -6.64
C VAL A 52 2.17 -2.57 -5.15
N LEU A 53 2.91 -3.43 -4.44
CA LEU A 53 3.34 -3.14 -3.05
C LEU A 53 4.18 -1.87 -2.94
N GLY A 54 5.15 -1.69 -3.84
CA GLY A 54 5.98 -0.49 -3.88
C GLY A 54 5.17 0.76 -4.15
N TYR A 55 4.20 0.71 -5.07
CA TYR A 55 3.29 1.81 -5.39
C TYR A 55 2.51 2.27 -4.17
N GLU A 56 1.90 1.35 -3.42
CA GLU A 56 1.14 1.72 -2.22
C GLU A 56 2.04 2.14 -1.05
N LEU A 57 3.24 1.58 -0.93
CA LEU A 57 4.23 2.06 0.05
C LEU A 57 4.64 3.52 -0.23
N MET A 58 4.77 3.88 -1.51
CA MET A 58 5.14 5.22 -1.91
C MET A 58 4.13 6.28 -1.46
N HIS A 59 2.85 5.93 -1.28
CA HIS A 59 1.87 6.85 -0.73
C HIS A 59 2.24 7.34 0.68
N ASN A 60 3.04 6.62 1.47
CA ASN A 60 3.50 7.12 2.76
C ASN A 60 4.39 8.37 2.65
N ILE A 61 5.11 8.53 1.53
CA ILE A 61 6.12 9.57 1.34
C ILE A 61 5.86 10.43 0.11
N ASP A 62 4.69 10.29 -0.52
CA ASP A 62 4.31 11.10 -1.68
C ASP A 62 3.88 12.52 -1.27
N TRP A 63 3.55 13.34 -2.26
CA TRP A 63 3.08 14.71 -2.06
C TRP A 63 1.82 14.85 -1.16
N SER A 64 1.00 13.80 -1.04
CA SER A 64 -0.26 13.83 -0.28
C SER A 64 -0.03 13.54 1.20
N PHE A 65 0.81 12.56 1.52
CA PHE A 65 0.98 12.10 2.91
C PHE A 65 2.42 12.15 3.43
N GLY A 66 3.40 12.50 2.59
CA GLY A 66 4.81 12.56 2.98
C GLY A 66 5.13 13.61 4.04
N ASN A 67 4.20 14.52 4.34
CA ASN A 67 4.29 15.50 5.43
C ASN A 67 3.41 15.16 6.65
N LEU A 68 2.82 13.96 6.73
CA LEU A 68 2.01 13.55 7.90
C LEU A 68 2.80 12.72 8.92
N SER A 69 2.78 13.16 10.18
CA SER A 69 3.39 12.48 11.32
C SER A 69 2.66 11.21 11.67
N ARG A 70 3.31 10.26 12.36
CA ARG A 70 2.63 9.08 12.92
C ARG A 70 1.40 9.40 13.80
N LYS A 71 1.24 10.65 14.25
CA LYS A 71 0.10 11.17 15.00
C LYS A 71 -0.89 11.98 14.14
N HIS A 72 -0.76 11.93 12.82
CA HIS A 72 -1.53 12.68 11.81
C HIS A 72 -1.35 14.19 11.86
N GLU A 73 -0.18 14.65 12.29
CA GLU A 73 0.16 16.08 12.32
C GLU A 73 0.94 16.45 11.07
N LEU A 74 0.56 17.53 10.40
CA LEU A 74 1.36 18.09 9.31
C LEU A 74 2.69 18.59 9.88
N THR A 75 3.80 18.07 9.38
CA THR A 75 5.14 18.44 9.81
C THR A 75 6.07 18.48 8.63
N THR A 76 7.00 19.44 8.67
CA THR A 76 8.09 19.55 7.72
C THR A 76 9.30 18.81 8.28
N TRP A 77 9.60 17.62 7.75
CA TRP A 77 10.80 16.85 8.09
C TRP A 77 11.96 17.11 7.12
N TYR A 78 11.64 17.52 5.89
CA TYR A 78 12.62 17.77 4.85
C TYR A 78 13.27 19.13 5.07
N GLN A 79 14.60 19.16 5.07
CA GLN A 79 15.34 20.43 5.05
C GLN A 79 15.25 21.02 3.64
N PRO A 80 15.13 22.35 3.50
CA PRO A 80 15.36 22.99 2.20
C PRO A 80 16.79 22.71 1.72
N GLU A 81 16.94 22.48 0.41
CA GLU A 81 18.25 22.36 -0.25
C GLU A 81 19.02 23.68 -0.25
#